data_AF-A0A183VFH9-F1
#
_entry.id   AF-A0A183VFH9-F1
#
_cell.length_a   1.000
_cell.length_b   1.000
_cell.length_c   1.000
_cell.angle_alpha   90.00
_cell.angle_beta   90.00
_cell.angle_gamma   90.00
#
_symmetry.space_group_name_H-M   'P 1'
#
loop_
_entity.id
_entity.type
_entity.pdbx_description
1 polymer ?
#
loop_
_entity_poly.entity_id
_entity_poly.type
_entity_poly.pdbx_seq_one_letter_code
_entity_poly.pdbx_strand_id
1 'polypeptide(L)'
;LGLLSPNDLCVDPIGLCQALAERAKELGVQIFEQCAVREVMTGEDDEVYAVNTDKGVIETDRFVDAAGIWCGRIMVKNLPTQKVRIAAYPGTFTYMSANRLPSSSVSNATPIFTHVDEKVFIRASEYRTVCGGFSEQGCQPLNLPHDDLADWTIPEPDWDKFYPSLDALIDRCASLAEVEVGNLICGAESYTPDKNAVIGETAQVGGERF
;
A
#
# COMPACT_ATOMS: atom_id res chain seq x y z
N LEU A 1 -29.31 2.92 4.52
CA LEU A 1 -28.81 4.23 5.02
C LEU A 1 -27.53 4.54 4.26
N GLY A 2 -27.32 5.76 3.78
CA GLY A 2 -26.09 6.15 3.07
C GLY A 2 -25.40 7.30 3.80
N LEU A 3 -24.07 7.31 3.77
CA LEU A 3 -23.24 8.41 4.27
C LEU A 3 -22.53 9.04 3.06
N LEU A 4 -22.61 10.36 2.92
CA LEU A 4 -21.90 11.12 1.89
C LEU A 4 -20.91 12.06 2.55
N SER A 5 -19.64 11.93 2.18
CA SER A 5 -18.60 12.91 2.47
C SER A 5 -18.31 13.71 1.19
N PRO A 6 -18.84 14.94 1.04
CA PRO A 6 -18.71 15.70 -0.21
C PRO A 6 -17.29 16.20 -0.48
N ASN A 7 -16.42 16.16 0.52
CA ASN A 7 -15.03 16.61 0.43
C ASN A 7 -14.05 15.45 0.22
N ASP A 8 -14.53 14.22 0.11
CA ASP A 8 -13.66 13.10 -0.21
C ASP A 8 -13.13 13.26 -1.63
N LEU A 9 -11.85 12.95 -1.79
CA LEU A 9 -11.14 13.09 -3.04
C LEU A 9 -10.55 11.75 -3.44
N CYS A 10 -10.35 11.60 -4.74
CA CYS A 10 -9.47 10.56 -5.25
C CYS A 10 -8.36 11.20 -6.04
N VAL A 11 -7.15 10.77 -5.72
CA VAL A 11 -5.91 11.28 -6.29
C VAL A 11 -5.25 10.16 -7.08
N ASP A 12 -4.54 10.54 -8.14
CA ASP A 12 -3.60 9.62 -8.77
C ASP A 12 -2.41 9.40 -7.81
N PRO A 13 -2.20 8.19 -7.27
CA PRO A 13 -1.15 7.95 -6.30
C PRO A 13 0.25 8.17 -6.89
N ILE A 14 0.46 7.89 -8.19
CA ILE A 14 1.76 8.07 -8.83
C ILE A 14 2.08 9.56 -8.95
N GLY A 15 1.15 10.34 -9.53
CA GLY A 15 1.32 11.79 -9.65
C GLY A 15 1.46 12.48 -8.28
N LEU A 16 0.75 12.02 -7.25
CA LEU A 16 0.90 12.54 -5.89
C LEU A 16 2.31 12.29 -5.34
N CYS A 17 2.82 11.06 -5.45
CA CYS A 17 4.17 10.73 -5.00
C CYS A 17 5.24 11.56 -5.73
N GLN A 18 5.10 11.74 -7.06
CA GLN A 18 6.00 12.56 -7.85
C GLN A 18 5.98 14.03 -7.40
N ALA A 19 4.79 14.61 -7.24
CA ALA A 19 4.65 15.99 -6.78
C ALA A 19 5.24 16.22 -5.37
N LEU A 20 5.04 15.26 -4.45
CA LEU A 20 5.65 15.30 -3.12
C LEU A 20 7.18 15.22 -3.19
N ALA A 21 7.72 14.33 -4.02
CA ALA A 21 9.16 14.17 -4.19
C ALA A 21 9.82 15.41 -4.81
N GLU A 22 9.19 16.02 -5.81
CA GLU A 22 9.64 17.29 -6.41
C GLU A 22 9.67 18.41 -5.36
N ARG A 23 8.58 18.56 -4.61
CA ARG A 23 8.49 19.60 -3.59
C ARG A 23 9.49 19.38 -2.44
N ALA A 24 9.74 18.13 -2.05
CA ALA A 24 10.73 17.80 -1.05
C ALA A 24 12.16 18.17 -1.52
N LYS A 25 12.50 17.89 -2.79
CA LYS A 25 13.79 18.28 -3.38
C LYS A 25 13.99 19.79 -3.39
N GLU A 26 12.95 20.57 -3.70
CA GLU A 26 12.99 22.05 -3.61
C GLU A 26 13.28 22.57 -2.20
N LEU A 27 12.88 21.80 -1.17
CA LEU A 27 13.16 22.09 0.24
C LEU A 27 14.51 21.53 0.72
N GLY A 28 15.32 20.94 -0.18
CA GLY A 28 16.67 20.44 0.10
C GLY A 28 16.74 18.95 0.44
N VAL A 29 15.65 18.19 0.37
CA VAL A 29 15.66 16.73 0.58
C VAL A 29 16.42 16.04 -0.54
N GLN A 30 17.33 15.15 -0.19
CA GLN A 30 18.03 14.28 -1.14
C GLN A 30 17.26 12.96 -1.28
N ILE A 31 17.00 12.55 -2.53
CA ILE A 31 16.29 11.30 -2.84
C ILE A 31 17.21 10.40 -3.66
N PHE A 32 17.51 9.21 -3.14
CA PHE A 32 18.38 8.23 -3.76
C PHE A 32 17.57 6.99 -4.15
N GLU A 33 17.24 6.87 -5.43
CA GLU A 33 16.59 5.66 -5.96
C GLU A 33 17.62 4.54 -6.20
N GLN A 34 17.13 3.30 -6.31
CA GLN A 34 17.97 2.11 -6.50
C GLN A 34 19.10 2.04 -5.44
N CYS A 35 18.79 2.41 -4.20
CA CYS A 35 19.70 2.46 -3.06
C CYS A 35 19.10 1.60 -1.96
N ALA A 36 19.50 0.33 -1.91
CA ALA A 36 18.91 -0.59 -0.95
C ALA A 36 19.57 -0.43 0.42
N VAL A 37 18.76 -0.18 1.44
CA VAL A 37 19.20 -0.22 2.84
C VAL A 37 19.51 -1.66 3.21
N ARG A 38 20.74 -1.91 3.67
CA ARG A 38 21.23 -3.24 4.07
C ARG A 38 21.13 -3.42 5.57
N GLU A 39 21.49 -2.39 6.34
CA GLU A 39 21.54 -2.44 7.80
C GLU A 39 21.35 -1.05 8.40
N VAL A 40 20.58 -0.97 9.48
CA VAL A 40 20.56 0.19 10.40
C VAL A 40 21.56 -0.08 11.50
N MET A 41 22.55 0.79 11.63
CA MET A 41 23.67 0.65 12.55
C MET A 41 23.35 1.35 13.87
N THR A 42 23.55 0.64 14.97
CA THR A 42 23.20 1.10 16.32
C THR A 42 24.40 1.06 17.28
N GLY A 43 24.46 2.03 18.18
CA GLY A 43 25.49 2.16 19.22
C GLY A 43 25.30 1.18 20.37
N GLU A 44 26.09 1.34 21.44
CA GLU A 44 25.99 0.51 22.65
C GLU A 44 24.68 0.72 23.42
N ASP A 45 24.08 1.90 23.30
CA ASP A 45 22.80 2.27 23.93
C ASP A 45 21.59 2.00 23.01
N ASP A 46 21.75 1.15 21.98
CA ASP A 46 20.74 0.84 20.95
C ASP A 46 20.21 2.09 20.20
N GLU A 47 21.02 3.14 20.07
CA GLU A 47 20.69 4.35 19.31
C GLU A 47 21.20 4.30 17.88
N VAL A 48 20.42 4.81 16.92
CA VAL A 48 20.84 4.87 15.50
C VAL A 48 21.99 5.88 15.34
N TYR A 49 23.06 5.49 14.64
CA TYR A 49 24.13 6.43 14.24
C TYR A 49 24.44 6.42 12.74
N ALA A 50 24.03 5.38 12.01
CA ALA A 50 24.21 5.31 10.57
C ALA A 50 23.29 4.29 9.91
N VAL A 51 23.17 4.38 8.59
CA VAL A 51 22.49 3.41 7.73
C VAL A 51 23.47 2.94 6.66
N ASN A 52 23.72 1.64 6.62
CA ASN A 52 24.52 1.02 5.57
C ASN A 52 23.64 0.68 4.37
N THR A 53 24.04 1.13 3.19
CA THR A 53 23.35 0.88 1.91
C THR A 53 24.29 0.21 0.92
N ASP A 54 23.76 -0.28 -0.20
CA ASP A 54 24.59 -0.76 -1.32
C ASP A 54 25.35 0.34 -2.08
N LYS A 55 25.13 1.62 -1.74
CA LYS A 55 25.84 2.77 -2.31
C LYS A 55 26.77 3.46 -1.29
N GLY A 56 26.91 2.89 -0.09
CA GLY A 56 27.75 3.42 0.98
C GLY A 56 27.00 3.64 2.29
N VAL A 57 27.71 4.21 3.26
CA VAL A 57 27.17 4.51 4.60
C VAL A 57 26.68 5.95 4.65
N ILE A 58 25.50 6.15 5.24
CA ILE A 58 24.93 7.47 5.52
C ILE A 58 24.86 7.63 7.04
N GLU A 59 25.61 8.59 7.58
CA GLU A 59 25.55 8.94 9.01
C GLU A 59 24.23 9.64 9.32
N THR A 60 23.54 9.19 10.36
CA THR A 60 22.27 9.77 10.80
C THR A 60 21.94 9.32 12.21
N ASP A 61 21.32 10.19 12.99
CA ASP A 61 20.81 9.92 14.33
C ASP A 61 19.40 9.28 14.33
N ARG A 62 18.77 9.15 13.14
CA ARG A 62 17.38 8.72 12.98
C ARG A 62 17.18 7.87 11.74
N PHE A 63 16.33 6.86 11.86
CA PHE A 63 15.88 6.06 10.74
C PHE A 63 14.36 5.86 10.82
N VAL A 64 13.65 6.11 9.71
CA VAL A 64 12.21 5.89 9.59
C VAL A 64 11.98 4.77 8.59
N ASP A 65 11.45 3.64 9.06
CA ASP A 65 11.05 2.54 8.20
C ASP A 65 9.68 2.83 7.55
N ALA A 66 9.72 3.31 6.32
CA ALA A 66 8.55 3.52 5.46
C ALA A 66 8.52 2.53 4.27
N ALA A 67 9.07 1.32 4.44
CA ALA A 67 9.27 0.36 3.34
C ALA A 67 8.01 -0.45 2.93
N GLY A 68 6.82 -0.04 3.39
CA GLY A 68 5.54 -0.68 3.04
C GLY A 68 5.49 -2.17 3.46
N ILE A 69 5.27 -3.07 2.51
CA ILE A 69 5.24 -4.53 2.75
C ILE A 69 6.57 -5.10 3.28
N TRP A 70 7.66 -4.34 3.14
CA TRP A 70 9.00 -4.71 3.59
C TRP A 70 9.36 -4.19 4.98
N CYS A 71 8.47 -3.47 5.65
CA CYS A 71 8.73 -2.93 6.97
C CYS A 71 9.14 -4.03 7.97
N GLY A 72 10.03 -3.69 8.89
CA GLY A 72 10.55 -4.61 9.92
C GLY A 72 11.48 -5.69 9.38
N ARG A 73 11.84 -5.67 8.09
CA ARG A 73 12.77 -6.65 7.50
C ARG A 73 14.22 -6.19 7.44
N ILE A 74 14.47 -4.89 7.62
CA ILE A 74 15.80 -4.31 7.58
C ILE A 74 16.60 -4.79 8.79
N MET A 75 17.87 -5.15 8.55
CA MET A 75 18.76 -5.67 9.58
C MET A 75 19.12 -4.58 10.60
N VAL A 76 19.12 -4.97 11.87
CA VAL A 76 19.62 -4.21 13.01
C VAL A 76 20.37 -5.18 13.91
N LYS A 77 21.68 -5.30 13.70
CA LYS A 77 22.49 -6.42 14.20
C LYS A 77 22.48 -6.58 15.74
N ASN A 78 22.40 -5.48 16.48
CA ASN A 78 22.44 -5.51 17.95
C ASN A 78 21.13 -6.04 18.58
N LEU A 79 20.05 -6.14 17.80
CA LEU A 79 18.80 -6.70 18.30
C LEU A 79 18.87 -8.24 18.39
N PRO A 80 18.21 -8.87 19.39
CA PRO A 80 18.15 -10.33 19.51
C PRO A 80 17.55 -11.04 18.28
N THR A 81 16.59 -10.40 17.62
CA THR A 81 15.99 -10.89 16.36
C THR A 81 16.67 -10.36 15.11
N GLN A 82 17.74 -9.56 15.28
CA GLN A 82 18.46 -8.84 14.23
C GLN A 82 17.59 -7.92 13.37
N LYS A 83 16.33 -7.68 13.77
CA LYS A 83 15.29 -6.95 13.04
C LYS A 83 14.31 -6.37 14.04
N VAL A 84 13.74 -5.21 13.73
CA VAL A 84 12.65 -4.61 14.51
C VAL A 84 11.38 -5.42 14.30
N ARG A 85 10.65 -5.70 15.37
CA ARG A 85 9.37 -6.40 15.30
C ARG A 85 8.27 -5.40 15.02
N ILE A 86 7.62 -5.55 13.87
CA ILE A 86 6.46 -4.76 13.49
C ILE A 86 5.26 -5.69 13.36
N ALA A 87 4.13 -5.33 13.96
CA ALA A 87 2.89 -6.08 13.88
C ALA A 87 2.15 -5.80 12.56
N ALA A 88 2.85 -5.97 11.45
CA ALA A 88 2.33 -5.80 10.10
C ALA A 88 2.71 -7.02 9.26
N TYR A 89 1.76 -7.50 8.44
CA TYR A 89 1.96 -8.67 7.61
C TYR A 89 1.49 -8.40 6.18
N PRO A 90 2.28 -8.72 5.15
CA PRO A 90 1.92 -8.46 3.77
C PRO A 90 0.84 -9.43 3.28
N GLY A 91 -0.19 -8.92 2.63
CA GLY A 91 -1.28 -9.70 2.05
C GLY A 91 -1.74 -9.14 0.72
N THR A 92 -2.43 -9.96 -0.08
CA THR A 92 -2.95 -9.55 -1.37
C THR A 92 -4.27 -8.78 -1.25
N PHE A 93 -4.54 -7.92 -2.24
CA PHE A 93 -5.87 -7.39 -2.50
C PHE A 93 -6.11 -7.40 -4.02
N THR A 94 -7.38 -7.43 -4.44
CA THR A 94 -7.72 -7.53 -5.86
C THR A 94 -8.76 -6.49 -6.24
N TYR A 95 -8.56 -5.85 -7.38
CA TYR A 95 -9.54 -4.97 -7.99
C TYR A 95 -9.53 -5.11 -9.52
N MET A 96 -10.63 -4.75 -10.14
CA MET A 96 -10.86 -4.83 -11.57
C MET A 96 -10.97 -3.42 -12.16
N SER A 97 -10.41 -3.23 -13.35
CA SER A 97 -10.74 -2.10 -14.20
C SER A 97 -11.78 -2.50 -15.25
N ALA A 98 -12.64 -1.57 -15.63
CA ALA A 98 -13.61 -1.71 -16.70
C ALA A 98 -13.74 -0.38 -17.46
N ASN A 99 -14.36 -0.43 -18.64
CA ASN A 99 -14.70 0.78 -19.37
C ASN A 99 -15.67 1.67 -18.57
N ARG A 100 -15.79 2.94 -18.98
CA ARG A 100 -16.72 3.87 -18.34
C ARG A 100 -18.14 3.29 -18.36
N LEU A 101 -18.89 3.52 -17.28
CA LEU A 101 -20.30 3.14 -17.24
C LEU A 101 -21.10 3.85 -18.33
N PRO A 102 -22.15 3.23 -18.89
CA PRO A 102 -22.99 3.80 -19.95
C PRO A 102 -23.98 4.83 -19.40
N SER A 103 -23.51 5.81 -18.63
CA SER A 103 -24.33 6.89 -18.08
C SER A 103 -23.67 8.24 -18.27
N SER A 104 -24.45 9.21 -18.77
CA SER A 104 -24.03 10.60 -18.88
C SER A 104 -23.96 11.34 -17.53
N SER A 105 -24.46 10.74 -16.45
CA SER A 105 -24.38 11.30 -15.10
C SER A 105 -23.05 11.03 -14.40
N VAL A 106 -22.22 10.12 -14.94
CA VAL A 106 -20.91 9.81 -14.37
C VAL A 106 -19.91 10.85 -14.84
N SER A 107 -19.20 11.43 -13.87
CA SER A 107 -18.16 12.44 -14.05
C SER A 107 -16.97 12.17 -13.13
N ASN A 108 -15.88 12.93 -13.27
CA ASN A 108 -14.75 12.85 -12.33
C ASN A 108 -15.11 13.30 -10.90
N ALA A 109 -16.26 13.96 -10.72
CA ALA A 109 -16.81 14.34 -9.41
C ALA A 109 -17.78 13.29 -8.85
N THR A 110 -17.97 12.16 -9.54
CA THR A 110 -18.82 11.07 -9.04
C THR A 110 -18.21 10.49 -7.77
N PRO A 111 -18.96 10.39 -6.67
CA PRO A 111 -18.46 9.81 -5.42
C PRO A 111 -17.98 8.37 -5.61
N ILE A 112 -17.02 7.96 -4.77
CA ILE A 112 -16.69 6.54 -4.63
C ILE A 112 -17.82 5.91 -3.81
N PHE A 113 -18.44 4.87 -4.37
CA PHE A 113 -19.46 4.10 -3.68
C PHE A 113 -18.78 2.94 -2.95
N THR A 114 -18.98 2.85 -1.64
CA THR A 114 -18.53 1.71 -0.84
C THR A 114 -19.74 1.04 -0.20
N HIS A 115 -19.95 -0.23 -0.51
CA HIS A 115 -20.96 -1.05 0.16
C HIS A 115 -20.30 -1.82 1.29
N VAL A 116 -20.50 -1.37 2.52
CA VAL A 116 -19.80 -1.93 3.70
C VAL A 116 -20.19 -3.38 3.97
N ASP A 117 -21.47 -3.73 3.89
CA ASP A 117 -21.93 -5.10 4.24
C ASP A 117 -21.43 -6.15 3.25
N GLU A 118 -21.47 -5.84 1.95
CA GLU A 118 -20.95 -6.70 0.88
C GLU A 118 -19.44 -6.54 0.65
N LYS A 119 -18.80 -5.60 1.35
CA LYS A 119 -17.36 -5.34 1.29
C LYS A 119 -16.87 -5.04 -0.13
N VAL A 120 -17.63 -4.28 -0.92
CA VAL A 120 -17.27 -3.90 -2.30
C VAL A 120 -17.26 -2.39 -2.49
N PHE A 121 -16.51 -1.91 -3.49
CA PHE A 121 -16.52 -0.51 -3.88
C PHE A 121 -16.54 -0.32 -5.40
N ILE A 122 -17.10 0.81 -5.84
CA ILE A 122 -17.14 1.27 -7.23
C ILE A 122 -16.63 2.70 -7.27
N ARG A 123 -15.60 2.93 -8.08
CA ARG A 123 -15.14 4.24 -8.50
C ARG A 123 -15.38 4.38 -9.99
N ALA A 124 -16.37 5.17 -10.37
CA ALA A 124 -16.67 5.47 -11.77
C ALA A 124 -16.17 6.88 -12.13
N SER A 125 -15.65 7.03 -13.34
CA SER A 125 -15.26 8.32 -13.91
C SER A 125 -15.66 8.40 -15.39
N GLU A 126 -15.42 9.55 -16.02
CA GLU A 126 -15.70 9.76 -17.46
C GLU A 126 -14.87 8.84 -18.36
N TYR A 127 -13.76 8.31 -17.82
CA TYR A 127 -12.77 7.55 -18.58
C TYR A 127 -12.85 6.06 -18.30
N ARG A 128 -13.05 5.66 -17.05
CA ARG A 128 -13.01 4.25 -16.63
C ARG A 128 -13.80 4.00 -15.36
N THR A 129 -14.06 2.73 -15.11
CA THR A 129 -14.61 2.25 -13.84
C THR A 129 -13.57 1.37 -13.16
N VAL A 130 -13.40 1.54 -11.85
CA VAL A 130 -12.57 0.70 -11.01
C VAL A 130 -13.45 0.12 -9.92
N CYS A 131 -13.48 -1.19 -9.80
CA CYS A 131 -14.30 -1.90 -8.82
C CYS A 131 -13.44 -2.88 -8.05
N GLY A 132 -13.67 -3.05 -6.76
CA GLY A 132 -12.92 -4.02 -5.97
C GLY A 132 -13.76 -4.59 -4.85
N GLY A 133 -13.25 -5.67 -4.25
CA GLY A 133 -13.87 -6.35 -3.13
C GLY A 133 -12.84 -6.71 -2.07
N PHE A 134 -13.26 -6.62 -0.81
CA PHE A 134 -12.47 -6.96 0.35
C PHE A 134 -12.97 -8.27 0.97
N SER A 135 -13.07 -9.32 0.13
CA SER A 135 -13.48 -10.63 0.59
C SER A 135 -12.35 -11.26 1.43
N GLU A 136 -12.71 -11.86 2.58
CA GLU A 136 -11.73 -12.52 3.45
C GLU A 136 -11.03 -13.69 2.74
N GLN A 137 -11.74 -14.35 1.83
CA GLN A 137 -11.18 -15.43 1.01
C GLN A 137 -10.26 -14.92 -0.12
N GLY A 138 -10.43 -13.67 -0.55
CA GLY A 138 -9.63 -13.03 -1.60
C GLY A 138 -8.29 -12.50 -1.11
N CYS A 139 -8.14 -12.26 0.20
CA CYS A 139 -6.87 -11.89 0.80
C CYS A 139 -6.00 -13.13 1.04
N GLN A 140 -4.79 -13.12 0.51
CA GLN A 140 -3.82 -14.20 0.67
C GLN A 140 -2.55 -13.68 1.33
N PRO A 141 -1.98 -14.40 2.30
CA PRO A 141 -0.72 -14.03 2.89
C PRO A 141 0.38 -14.06 1.83
N LEU A 142 1.21 -13.02 1.78
CA LEU A 142 2.38 -12.99 0.91
C LEU A 142 3.59 -13.50 1.67
N ASN A 143 4.17 -14.59 1.16
CA ASN A 143 5.44 -15.06 1.67
C ASN A 143 6.57 -14.28 0.99
N LEU A 144 7.00 -13.18 1.62
CA LEU A 144 8.14 -12.43 1.13
C LEU A 144 9.43 -13.21 1.38
N PRO A 145 10.33 -13.35 0.38
CA PRO A 145 11.61 -14.01 0.56
C PRO A 145 12.41 -13.36 1.70
N HIS A 146 13.20 -14.18 2.39
CA HIS A 146 13.90 -13.75 3.60
C HIS A 146 15.04 -12.73 3.32
N ASP A 147 15.64 -12.81 2.13
CA ASP A 147 16.98 -12.22 1.89
C ASP A 147 17.08 -11.29 0.67
N ASP A 148 16.09 -11.27 -0.24
CA ASP A 148 16.17 -10.43 -1.46
C ASP A 148 14.88 -9.66 -1.75
N LEU A 149 14.98 -8.33 -1.74
CA LEU A 149 13.91 -7.40 -2.14
C LEU A 149 13.69 -7.39 -3.66
N ALA A 150 14.62 -7.92 -4.45
CA ALA A 150 14.60 -7.89 -5.90
C ALA A 150 13.91 -9.11 -6.54
N ASP A 151 13.79 -10.23 -5.83
CA ASP A 151 13.24 -11.49 -6.35
C ASP A 151 11.90 -11.83 -5.72
N TRP A 152 10.93 -10.93 -5.90
CA TRP A 152 9.55 -11.16 -5.51
C TRP A 152 8.61 -10.70 -6.62
N THR A 153 7.46 -11.36 -6.71
CA THR A 153 6.36 -10.96 -7.59
C THR A 153 5.07 -10.93 -6.80
N ILE A 154 4.17 -10.04 -7.22
CA ILE A 154 2.77 -10.12 -6.77
C ILE A 154 2.15 -11.30 -7.53
N PRO A 155 1.38 -12.18 -6.86
CA PRO A 155 0.70 -13.28 -7.52
C PRO A 155 -0.20 -12.80 -8.65
N GLU A 156 -0.37 -13.64 -9.67
CA GLU A 156 -1.35 -13.39 -10.73
C GLU A 156 -2.77 -13.25 -10.14
N PRO A 157 -3.60 -12.37 -10.72
CA PRO A 157 -4.97 -12.18 -10.28
C PRO A 157 -5.81 -13.45 -10.50
N ASP A 158 -6.67 -13.75 -9.54
CA ASP A 158 -7.50 -14.96 -9.50
C ASP A 158 -8.98 -14.58 -9.65
N TRP A 159 -9.55 -14.87 -10.83
CA TRP A 159 -10.95 -14.57 -11.13
C TRP A 159 -11.92 -15.39 -10.27
N ASP A 160 -11.58 -16.63 -9.93
CA ASP A 160 -12.44 -17.50 -9.13
C ASP A 160 -12.63 -16.92 -7.72
N LYS A 161 -11.58 -16.32 -7.17
CA LYS A 161 -11.64 -15.58 -5.89
C LYS A 161 -12.36 -14.24 -6.00
N PHE A 162 -12.34 -13.62 -7.18
CA PHE A 162 -12.97 -12.31 -7.41
C PHE A 162 -14.47 -12.41 -7.73
N TYR A 163 -14.95 -13.51 -8.32
CA TYR A 163 -16.37 -13.67 -8.70
C TYR A 163 -17.38 -13.31 -7.62
N PRO A 164 -17.22 -13.73 -6.34
CA PRO A 164 -18.18 -13.34 -5.30
C PRO A 164 -18.30 -11.81 -5.12
N SER A 165 -17.18 -11.08 -5.30
CA SER A 165 -17.19 -9.62 -5.25
C SER A 165 -17.81 -9.03 -6.52
N LEU A 166 -17.53 -9.63 -7.69
CA LEU A 166 -18.12 -9.22 -8.96
C LEU A 166 -19.65 -9.38 -8.97
N ASP A 167 -20.17 -10.49 -8.43
CA ASP A 167 -21.61 -10.74 -8.32
C ASP A 167 -22.28 -9.65 -7.45
N ALA A 168 -21.70 -9.33 -6.29
CA ALA A 168 -22.18 -8.24 -5.44
C ALA A 168 -22.13 -6.88 -6.16
N LEU A 169 -21.03 -6.60 -6.88
CA LEU A 169 -20.89 -5.37 -7.65
C LEU A 169 -21.97 -5.23 -8.74
N ILE A 170 -22.29 -6.31 -9.46
CA ILE A 170 -23.32 -6.33 -10.50
C ILE A 170 -24.71 -6.20 -9.90
N ASP A 171 -25.00 -6.83 -8.76
CA ASP A 171 -26.28 -6.66 -8.04
C ASP A 171 -26.51 -5.18 -7.65
N ARG A 172 -25.45 -4.49 -7.21
CA ARG A 172 -25.52 -3.06 -6.85
C ARG A 172 -25.51 -2.11 -8.04
N CYS A 173 -24.84 -2.47 -9.13
CA CYS A 173 -24.69 -1.64 -10.31
C CYS A 173 -24.85 -2.50 -11.56
N ALA A 174 -26.09 -2.79 -11.94
CA ALA A 174 -26.42 -3.67 -13.06
C ALA A 174 -25.76 -3.22 -14.39
N SER A 175 -25.55 -1.92 -14.59
CA SER A 175 -24.85 -1.39 -15.77
C SER A 175 -23.40 -1.87 -15.88
N LEU A 176 -22.80 -2.39 -14.80
CA LEU A 176 -21.47 -3.00 -14.84
C LEU A 176 -21.46 -4.29 -15.67
N ALA A 177 -22.58 -4.99 -15.80
CA ALA A 177 -22.68 -6.19 -16.64
C ALA A 177 -22.68 -5.88 -18.14
N GLU A 178 -22.89 -4.61 -18.53
CA GLU A 178 -22.96 -4.17 -19.93
C GLU A 178 -21.65 -3.58 -20.44
N VAL A 179 -20.67 -3.34 -19.55
CA VAL A 179 -19.39 -2.76 -19.93
C VAL A 179 -18.34 -3.82 -20.18
N GLU A 180 -17.45 -3.53 -21.13
CA GLU A 180 -16.26 -4.35 -21.34
C GLU A 180 -15.35 -4.26 -20.11
N VAL A 181 -15.01 -5.44 -19.60
CA VAL A 181 -14.09 -5.62 -18.49
C VAL A 181 -12.66 -5.46 -19.01
N GLY A 182 -11.86 -4.68 -18.30
CA GLY A 182 -10.44 -4.52 -18.54
C GLY A 182 -9.64 -5.61 -17.81
N ASN A 183 -8.66 -5.19 -17.01
CA ASN A 183 -7.78 -6.11 -16.30
C ASN A 183 -8.26 -6.33 -14.87
N LEU A 184 -8.17 -7.57 -14.41
CA LEU A 184 -8.09 -7.88 -12.98
C LEU A 184 -6.66 -7.62 -12.53
N ILE A 185 -6.51 -6.97 -11.37
CA ILE A 185 -5.21 -6.57 -10.84
C ILE A 185 -5.13 -7.10 -9.40
N CYS A 186 -4.08 -7.88 -9.14
CA CYS A 186 -3.69 -8.26 -7.80
C CYS A 186 -2.61 -7.29 -7.32
N GLY A 187 -2.79 -6.76 -6.11
CA GLY A 187 -1.84 -5.89 -5.41
C GLY A 187 -1.41 -6.52 -4.09
N ALA A 188 -0.45 -5.85 -3.41
CA ALA A 188 0.06 -6.24 -2.11
C ALA A 188 0.01 -5.06 -1.14
N GLU A 189 -0.40 -5.29 0.11
CA GLU A 189 -0.44 -4.26 1.16
C GLU A 189 -0.11 -4.88 2.53
N SER A 190 0.30 -4.04 3.48
CA SER A 190 0.56 -4.44 4.86
C SER A 190 -0.72 -4.39 5.69
N TYR A 191 -1.08 -5.52 6.31
CA TYR A 191 -2.21 -5.65 7.22
C TYR A 191 -1.73 -5.72 8.67
N THR A 192 -2.41 -5.01 9.55
CA THR A 192 -2.20 -5.06 11.01
C THR A 192 -3.39 -5.74 11.68
N PRO A 193 -3.21 -6.41 12.83
CA PRO A 193 -4.31 -7.10 13.51
C PRO A 193 -5.49 -6.20 13.89
N ASP A 194 -5.23 -4.91 14.13
CA ASP A 194 -6.22 -3.91 14.51
C ASP A 194 -6.66 -2.99 13.37
N LYS A 195 -6.10 -3.18 12.16
CA LYS A 195 -6.35 -2.39 10.94
C LYS A 195 -5.85 -0.95 10.99
N ASN A 196 -5.09 -0.56 12.00
CA ASN A 196 -4.49 0.76 12.09
C ASN A 196 -3.07 0.76 11.50
N ALA A 197 -2.60 1.93 11.06
CA ALA A 197 -1.20 2.11 10.70
C ALA A 197 -0.30 1.99 11.93
N VAL A 198 0.90 1.41 11.76
CA VAL A 198 1.95 1.41 12.79
C VAL A 198 2.78 2.68 12.62
N ILE A 199 2.60 3.65 13.53
CA ILE A 199 3.29 4.94 13.49
C ILE A 199 3.86 5.23 14.87
N GLY A 200 5.17 5.51 14.94
CA GLY A 200 5.84 5.92 16.17
C GLY A 200 7.29 5.43 16.25
N GLU A 201 7.97 5.85 17.32
CA GLU A 201 9.29 5.35 17.68
C GLU A 201 9.17 3.91 18.19
N THR A 202 10.10 3.04 17.78
CA THR A 202 10.15 1.66 18.26
C THR A 202 10.75 1.60 19.66
N ALA A 203 10.22 0.73 20.52
CA ALA A 203 10.80 0.50 21.84
C ALA A 203 12.13 -0.28 21.82
N GLN A 204 12.55 -0.77 20.64
CA GLN A 204 13.73 -1.63 20.49
C GLN A 204 15.01 -0.86 20.15
N VAL A 205 14.90 0.33 19.56
CA VAL A 205 16.01 1.12 19.03
C VAL A 205 15.67 2.58 19.23
N GLY A 206 16.56 3.34 19.87
CA GLY A 206 16.39 4.77 20.10
C GLY A 206 16.76 5.61 18.89
N GLY A 207 16.02 6.70 18.69
CA GLY A 207 16.48 7.85 17.90
C GLY A 207 16.53 9.10 18.77
N GLU A 208 17.24 10.14 18.33
CA GLU A 208 17.16 11.42 19.05
C GLU A 208 15.71 11.97 19.05
N ARG A 209 15.20 12.38 20.22
CA ARG A 209 13.85 12.94 20.37
C ARG A 209 13.75 14.37 19.82
N PHE A 210 12.55 14.78 19.39
CA PHE A 210 12.22 16.15 18.98
C PHE A 210 11.99 17.08 20.18
#